data_AF-A0A819VLD5-F1
#
_entry.id   AF-A0A819VLD5-F1
#
_cell.length_a   1.000
_cell.length_b   1.000
_cell.length_c   1.000
_cell.angle_alpha   90.00
_cell.angle_beta   90.00
_cell.angle_gamma   90.00
#
_symmetry.space_group_name_H-M   'P 1'
#
loop_
_entity.id
_entity.type
_entity.pdbx_description
1 polymer ?
#
loop_
_entity_poly.entity_id
_entity_poly.type
_entity_poly.pdbx_seq_one_letter_code
_entity_poly.pdbx_strand_id
1 'polypeptide(L)'
;MSPRRTLVAPGYQLLIIVDKPSAYAERYDFIGAINGSQAIACMTLTSADRKSRNIEGVRKEIVNEWIVKTLAPAINRLGINNIYLICDKSQSHNKVNMMQAFKAGQCKSVIDICYMSAASAKYISPLDNPKWHGFKEVIWEVNIQ
;
A
#
# COMPACT_ATOMS: atom_id res chain seq x y z
N MET A 1 14.66 15.26 -9.66
CA MET A 1 14.09 16.38 -8.88
C MET A 1 12.65 16.03 -8.56
N SER A 2 12.25 16.06 -7.29
CA SER A 2 10.83 15.91 -6.91
C SER A 2 10.02 17.05 -7.52
N PRO A 3 8.84 16.78 -8.11
CA PRO A 3 8.03 17.82 -8.72
C PRO A 3 7.61 18.85 -7.65
N ARG A 4 8.00 20.11 -7.86
CA ARG A 4 7.69 21.22 -6.95
C ARG A 4 6.25 21.72 -7.07
N ARG A 5 5.46 21.18 -8.00
CA ARG A 5 4.08 21.59 -8.29
C ARG A 5 3.26 20.37 -8.69
N THR A 6 2.11 20.21 -8.05
CA THR A 6 1.10 19.20 -8.38
C THR A 6 -0.07 19.89 -9.09
N LEU A 7 -0.69 19.21 -10.06
CA LEU A 7 -1.91 19.69 -10.71
C LEU A 7 -3.08 19.63 -9.70
N VAL A 8 -3.79 20.75 -9.52
CA VAL A 8 -4.98 20.85 -8.64
C VAL A 8 -6.20 21.24 -9.44
N ALA A 9 -7.37 20.79 -8.97
CA ALA A 9 -8.65 21.20 -9.52
C ALA A 9 -8.91 22.71 -9.29
N PRO A 10 -9.69 23.37 -10.17
CA PRO A 10 -10.02 24.78 -10.02
C PRO A 10 -10.67 25.06 -8.65
N GLY A 11 -10.20 26.10 -7.96
CA GLY A 11 -10.74 26.52 -6.65
C GLY A 11 -10.00 25.98 -5.42
N TYR A 12 -9.00 25.11 -5.59
CA TYR A 12 -8.17 24.62 -4.49
C TYR A 12 -6.79 25.27 -4.52
N GLN A 13 -6.34 25.84 -3.40
CA GLN A 13 -4.96 26.31 -3.24
C GLN A 13 -4.06 25.15 -2.79
N LEU A 14 -2.94 24.98 -3.50
CA LEU A 14 -1.89 24.05 -3.11
C LEU A 14 -0.92 24.77 -2.17
N LEU A 15 -0.77 24.28 -0.95
CA LEU A 15 0.36 24.63 -0.10
C LEU A 15 0.92 23.36 0.55
N ILE A 16 1.84 22.73 -0.17
CA ILE A 16 2.83 21.85 0.46
C ILE A 16 4.15 22.62 0.34
N ILE A 17 4.52 23.35 1.38
CA ILE A 17 5.84 23.95 1.52
C ILE A 17 6.71 22.90 2.20
N VAL A 18 7.79 22.50 1.53
CA VAL A 18 8.73 21.50 2.05
C VAL A 18 10.04 22.22 2.37
N ASP A 19 10.29 22.49 3.66
CA ASP A 19 11.43 23.29 4.13
C ASP A 19 12.79 22.59 4.03
N LYS A 20 12.81 21.26 3.85
CA LYS A 20 14.03 20.47 3.64
C LYS A 20 13.94 19.69 2.33
N PRO A 21 14.95 19.74 1.44
CA PRO A 21 14.91 18.97 0.22
C PRO A 21 14.70 17.48 0.53
N SER A 22 13.63 16.91 -0.05
CA SER A 22 13.19 15.52 0.13
C SER A 22 14.22 14.47 -0.31
N ALA A 23 15.43 14.88 -0.70
CA ALA A 23 16.52 14.01 -1.10
C ALA A 23 17.03 13.12 0.05
N TYR A 24 16.86 13.58 1.30
CA TYR A 24 17.26 12.86 2.51
C TYR A 24 16.08 12.43 3.39
N ALA A 25 14.84 12.66 2.94
CA ALA A 25 13.68 12.15 3.66
C ALA A 25 13.71 10.63 3.63
N GLU A 26 13.49 9.99 4.79
CA GLU A 26 13.48 8.54 4.87
C GLU A 26 12.37 7.99 3.95
N ARG A 27 12.75 7.23 2.93
CA ARG A 27 11.77 6.64 2.01
C ARG A 27 11.14 5.43 2.68
N TYR A 28 9.85 5.50 2.97
CA TYR A 28 9.09 4.34 3.41
C TYR A 28 8.37 3.70 2.23
N ASP A 29 8.44 2.38 2.12
CA ASP A 29 7.56 1.63 1.22
C ASP A 29 6.39 1.07 2.02
N PHE A 30 5.19 1.10 1.44
CA PHE A 30 3.98 0.67 2.12
C PHE A 30 3.25 -0.37 1.28
N ILE A 31 2.62 -1.32 1.96
CA ILE A 31 1.61 -2.22 1.39
C ILE A 31 0.37 -2.07 2.25
N GLY A 32 -0.78 -1.86 1.63
CA GLY A 32 -2.05 -1.70 2.32
C GLY A 32 -3.17 -2.45 1.63
N ALA A 33 -4.18 -2.82 2.40
CA ALA A 33 -5.48 -3.28 1.92
C ALA A 33 -6.57 -2.50 2.62
N ILE A 34 -7.59 -2.13 1.85
CA ILE A 34 -8.74 -1.35 2.29
C ILE A 34 -10.01 -1.98 1.75
N ASN A 35 -11.12 -1.79 2.46
CA ASN A 35 -12.47 -2.11 2.01
C ASN A 35 -13.33 -0.84 2.13
N GLY A 36 -13.65 -0.21 1.00
CA GLY A 36 -14.29 1.10 0.99
C GLY A 36 -13.45 2.14 1.75
N SER A 37 -13.98 2.65 2.86
CA SER A 37 -13.32 3.60 3.75
C SER A 37 -12.52 2.97 4.90
N GLN A 38 -12.58 1.63 5.06
CA GLN A 38 -11.95 0.94 6.18
C GLN A 38 -10.58 0.38 5.79
N ALA A 39 -9.54 0.71 6.56
CA ALA A 39 -8.25 0.01 6.47
C ALA A 39 -8.36 -1.39 7.07
N ILE A 40 -7.94 -2.40 6.30
CA ILE A 40 -7.99 -3.81 6.72
C ILE A 40 -6.65 -4.23 7.32
N ALA A 41 -5.57 -3.92 6.61
CA ALA A 41 -4.21 -4.22 7.03
C ALA A 41 -3.23 -3.30 6.31
N CYS A 42 -2.12 -2.98 6.96
CA CYS A 42 -1.00 -2.30 6.34
C CYS A 42 0.32 -2.84 6.87
N MET A 43 1.38 -2.67 6.09
CA MET A 43 2.76 -2.87 6.49
C MET A 43 3.59 -1.73 5.94
N THR A 44 4.45 -1.19 6.78
CA THR A 44 5.44 -0.18 6.44
C THR A 44 6.81 -0.83 6.44
N LEU A 45 7.63 -0.56 5.42
CA LEU A 45 9.03 -0.91 5.38
C LEU A 45 9.84 0.38 5.53
N THR A 46 10.51 0.49 6.68
CA THR A 46 11.48 1.55 6.95
C THR A 46 12.80 1.29 6.22
N SER A 47 13.68 2.29 6.18
CA SER A 47 15.03 2.08 5.62
C SER A 47 15.83 1.09 6.45
N ALA A 48 15.62 1.08 7.76
CA ALA A 48 16.22 0.10 8.66
C ALA A 48 15.73 -1.33 8.38
N ASP A 49 14.42 -1.53 8.16
CA ASP A 49 13.85 -2.84 7.80
C ASP A 49 14.39 -3.36 6.47
N ARG A 50 14.49 -2.47 5.49
CA ARG A 50 15.04 -2.81 4.18
C ARG A 50 16.50 -3.24 4.28
N LYS A 51 17.30 -2.50 5.07
CA LYS A 51 18.72 -2.82 5.31
C LYS A 51 18.89 -4.14 6.06
N SER A 52 18.10 -4.39 7.11
CA SER A 52 18.20 -5.63 7.90
C SER A 52 17.79 -6.86 7.11
N ARG A 53 16.84 -6.72 6.17
CA ARG A 53 16.35 -7.80 5.31
C ARG A 53 17.10 -7.90 3.97
N ASN A 54 18.06 -7.00 3.71
CA ASN A 54 18.78 -6.87 2.44
C ASN A 54 17.84 -6.81 1.22
N ILE A 55 16.88 -5.88 1.25
CA ILE A 55 15.90 -5.63 0.18
C ILE A 55 15.85 -4.15 -0.20
N GLU A 56 15.58 -3.87 -1.48
CA GLU A 56 15.46 -2.48 -1.97
C GLU A 56 14.05 -1.90 -1.86
N GLY A 57 13.04 -2.76 -1.67
CA GLY A 57 11.65 -2.36 -1.54
C GLY A 57 10.70 -3.55 -1.50
N VAL A 58 9.41 -3.26 -1.68
CA VAL A 58 8.36 -4.29 -1.72
C VAL A 58 8.48 -5.14 -2.99
N ARG A 59 8.87 -6.40 -2.80
CA ARG A 59 8.93 -7.43 -3.84
C ARG A 59 7.93 -8.56 -3.58
N LYS A 60 7.78 -9.45 -4.55
CA LYS A 60 6.80 -10.55 -4.55
C LYS A 60 6.84 -11.40 -3.27
N GLU A 61 8.03 -11.70 -2.77
CA GLU A 61 8.22 -12.51 -1.56
C GLU A 61 7.65 -11.81 -0.32
N ILE A 62 7.85 -10.50 -0.23
CA ILE A 62 7.34 -9.67 0.85
C ILE A 62 5.82 -9.55 0.78
N VAL A 63 5.26 -9.41 -0.43
CA VAL A 63 3.79 -9.41 -0.62
C VAL A 63 3.20 -10.73 -0.14
N ASN A 64 3.79 -11.87 -0.52
CA ASN A 64 3.29 -13.19 -0.13
C ASN A 64 3.42 -13.42 1.39
N GLU A 65 4.54 -13.04 1.99
CA GLU A 65 4.74 -13.09 3.44
C GLU A 65 3.69 -12.24 4.17
N TRP A 66 3.48 -11.01 3.71
CA TRP A 66 2.50 -10.10 4.28
C TRP A 66 1.07 -10.66 4.14
N ILE A 67 0.74 -11.29 3.01
CA ILE A 67 -0.54 -11.97 2.83
C ILE A 67 -0.73 -13.05 3.89
N VAL A 68 0.23 -13.96 4.03
CA VAL A 68 0.13 -15.09 4.97
C VAL A 68 0.02 -14.61 6.42
N LYS A 69 0.90 -13.68 6.81
CA LYS A 69 1.06 -13.28 8.22
C LYS A 69 0.05 -12.22 8.66
N THR A 70 -0.44 -11.38 7.74
CA THR A 70 -1.19 -10.17 8.11
C THR A 70 -2.53 -10.09 7.40
N LEU A 71 -2.56 -10.10 6.07
CA LEU A 71 -3.79 -9.81 5.33
C LEU A 71 -4.81 -10.96 5.42
N ALA A 72 -4.39 -12.21 5.25
CA ALA A 72 -5.28 -13.36 5.33
C ALA A 72 -5.97 -13.48 6.71
N PRO A 73 -5.25 -13.37 7.85
CA PRO A 73 -5.89 -13.29 9.16
C PRO A 73 -6.82 -12.08 9.32
N ALA A 74 -6.46 -10.91 8.78
CA ALA A 74 -7.31 -9.73 8.83
C ALA A 74 -8.62 -9.93 8.04
N ILE A 75 -8.56 -10.52 6.85
CA ILE A 75 -9.74 -10.85 6.04
C ILE A 75 -10.62 -11.88 6.74
N ASN A 76 -10.05 -12.94 7.32
CA ASN A 76 -10.81 -13.95 8.04
C ASN A 76 -11.60 -13.32 9.22
N ARG A 77 -11.03 -12.33 9.91
CA ARG A 77 -11.70 -11.59 10.99
C ARG A 77 -12.88 -10.73 10.52
N LEU A 78 -12.94 -10.37 9.24
CA LEU A 78 -14.10 -9.65 8.69
C LEU A 78 -15.33 -10.56 8.59
N GLY A 79 -15.17 -11.89 8.57
CA GLY A 79 -16.28 -12.84 8.40
C GLY A 79 -16.96 -12.76 7.02
N ILE A 80 -16.33 -12.09 6.05
CA ILE A 80 -16.84 -11.91 4.69
C ILE A 80 -16.30 -13.04 3.81
N ASN A 81 -17.17 -13.59 2.94
CA ASN A 81 -16.83 -14.59 1.94
C ASN A 81 -16.94 -14.01 0.52
N ASN A 82 -16.39 -14.70 -0.47
CA ASN A 82 -16.47 -14.34 -1.90
C ASN A 82 -15.88 -12.95 -2.22
N ILE A 83 -14.69 -12.69 -1.70
CA ILE A 83 -13.95 -11.44 -1.86
C ILE A 83 -13.16 -11.47 -3.17
N TYR A 84 -13.30 -10.39 -3.94
CA TYR A 84 -12.41 -10.04 -5.04
C TYR A 84 -11.37 -9.05 -4.54
N LEU A 85 -10.08 -9.40 -4.66
CA LEU A 85 -9.00 -8.48 -4.37
C LEU A 85 -8.63 -7.70 -5.63
N ILE A 86 -8.62 -6.38 -5.56
CA ILE A 86 -8.24 -5.52 -6.69
C ILE A 86 -6.86 -4.90 -6.40
N CYS A 87 -5.91 -5.04 -7.32
CA CYS A 87 -4.59 -4.41 -7.21
C CYS A 87 -4.08 -3.90 -8.57
N ASP A 88 -3.08 -3.04 -8.55
CA ASP A 88 -2.37 -2.63 -9.76
C ASP A 88 -1.55 -3.78 -10.34
N LYS A 89 -1.30 -3.71 -11.65
CA LYS A 89 -0.49 -4.71 -12.35
C LYS A 89 1.00 -4.38 -12.16
N SER A 90 1.58 -4.83 -11.06
CA SER A 90 3.03 -4.74 -10.77
C SER A 90 3.71 -6.11 -10.83
N GLN A 91 5.05 -6.14 -10.94
CA GLN A 91 5.82 -7.40 -10.89
C GLN A 91 5.72 -8.11 -9.53
N SER A 92 5.47 -7.34 -8.47
CA SER A 92 5.27 -7.83 -7.10
C SER A 92 3.90 -8.48 -6.90
N HIS A 93 2.88 -8.05 -7.67
CA HIS A 93 1.53 -8.59 -7.62
C HIS A 93 1.34 -9.74 -8.62
N ASN A 94 1.84 -10.93 -8.27
CA ASN A 94 1.60 -12.14 -9.04
C ASN A 94 0.40 -12.93 -8.49
N LYS A 95 -0.70 -12.93 -9.24
CA LYS A 95 -1.97 -13.61 -8.91
C LYS A 95 -1.80 -15.06 -8.45
N VAL A 96 -1.01 -15.86 -9.16
CA VAL A 96 -0.83 -17.29 -8.80
C VAL A 96 -0.19 -17.40 -7.41
N ASN A 97 0.90 -16.68 -7.17
CA ASN A 97 1.60 -16.73 -5.90
C ASN A 97 0.79 -16.10 -4.75
N MET A 98 0.07 -15.01 -5.03
CA MET A 98 -0.80 -14.37 -4.04
C MET A 98 -1.97 -15.27 -3.65
N MET A 99 -2.61 -15.94 -4.61
CA MET A 99 -3.66 -16.93 -4.33
C MET A 99 -3.11 -18.12 -3.52
N GLN A 100 -1.89 -18.58 -3.80
CA GLN A 100 -1.22 -19.58 -2.98
C GLN A 100 -0.94 -19.06 -1.57
N ALA A 101 -0.51 -17.81 -1.43
CA ALA A 101 -0.27 -17.17 -0.14
C ALA A 101 -1.56 -17.06 0.70
N PHE A 102 -2.71 -16.70 0.10
CA PHE A 102 -4.00 -16.71 0.81
C PHE A 102 -4.38 -18.11 1.29
N LYS A 103 -4.17 -19.14 0.46
CA LYS A 103 -4.38 -20.54 0.88
C LYS A 103 -3.47 -20.95 2.04
N ALA A 104 -2.19 -20.58 1.98
CA ALA A 104 -1.23 -20.84 3.05
C ALA A 104 -1.58 -20.09 4.35
N GLY A 105 -2.10 -18.86 4.24
CA GLY A 105 -2.68 -18.10 5.35
C GLY A 105 -4.08 -18.57 5.78
N GLN A 106 -4.54 -19.74 5.32
CA GLN A 106 -5.84 -20.34 5.64
C GLN A 106 -7.04 -19.42 5.34
N CYS A 107 -6.92 -18.51 4.36
CA CYS A 107 -7.98 -17.64 3.91
C CYS A 107 -8.59 -18.19 2.61
N LYS A 108 -9.84 -18.68 2.71
CA LYS A 108 -10.63 -19.18 1.58
C LYS A 108 -11.60 -18.14 1.03
N SER A 109 -11.76 -17.02 1.72
CA SER A 109 -12.71 -15.97 1.36
C SER A 109 -12.35 -15.25 0.05
N VAL A 110 -11.07 -15.16 -0.29
CA VAL A 110 -10.62 -14.53 -1.54
C VAL A 110 -10.80 -15.53 -2.68
N ILE A 111 -11.74 -15.22 -3.58
CA ILE A 111 -12.09 -16.09 -4.71
C ILE A 111 -11.36 -15.72 -5.98
N ASP A 112 -10.99 -14.44 -6.14
CA ASP A 112 -10.15 -14.02 -7.24
C ASP A 112 -9.35 -12.74 -6.96
N ILE A 113 -8.29 -12.55 -7.77
CA ILE A 113 -7.51 -11.32 -7.83
C ILE A 113 -7.68 -10.70 -9.21
N CYS A 114 -8.17 -9.46 -9.23
CA CYS A 114 -8.41 -8.68 -10.43
C CYS A 114 -7.35 -7.57 -10.53
N TYR A 115 -6.76 -7.42 -11.70
CA TYR A 115 -5.84 -6.32 -11.95
C TYR A 115 -6.58 -5.11 -12.49
N MET A 116 -6.24 -3.95 -11.94
CA MET A 116 -6.58 -2.67 -12.53
C MET A 116 -5.90 -2.52 -13.91
N SER A 117 -6.50 -1.72 -14.80
CA SER A 117 -5.88 -1.38 -16.07
C SER A 117 -4.58 -0.58 -15.85
N ALA A 118 -3.66 -0.64 -16.81
CA ALA A 118 -2.38 0.04 -16.70
C ALA A 118 -2.55 1.54 -16.41
N ALA A 119 -1.76 2.07 -15.46
CA ALA A 119 -1.78 3.47 -15.03
C ALA A 119 -3.13 3.99 -14.48
N SER A 120 -4.12 3.12 -14.23
CA SER A 120 -5.39 3.54 -13.62
C SER A 120 -5.30 3.67 -12.10
N ALA A 121 -4.37 2.97 -11.45
CA ALA A 121 -4.21 2.96 -9.99
C ALA A 121 -4.12 4.37 -9.40
N LYS A 122 -3.32 5.27 -9.98
CA LYS A 122 -3.23 6.70 -9.58
C LYS A 122 -4.56 7.47 -9.58
N TYR A 123 -5.58 6.98 -10.29
CA TYR A 123 -6.90 7.61 -10.38
C TYR A 123 -7.97 6.90 -9.55
N ILE A 124 -7.90 5.57 -9.49
CA ILE A 124 -8.98 4.73 -8.92
C ILE A 124 -8.59 4.02 -7.62
N SER A 125 -7.28 3.81 -7.38
CA SER A 125 -6.79 3.24 -6.13
C SER A 125 -6.89 4.33 -5.05
N PRO A 126 -7.68 4.13 -3.99
CA PRO A 126 -7.71 5.08 -2.90
C PRO A 126 -6.33 5.19 -2.24
N LEU A 127 -5.50 4.14 -2.31
CA LEU A 127 -4.13 4.08 -1.79
C LEU A 127 -3.12 4.92 -2.59
N ASP A 128 -3.38 5.19 -3.87
CA ASP A 128 -2.53 6.02 -4.73
C ASP A 128 -3.10 7.42 -4.96
N ASN A 129 -4.28 7.71 -4.40
CA ASN A 129 -4.89 9.03 -4.43
C ASN A 129 -4.15 9.99 -3.46
N PRO A 130 -4.04 11.30 -3.74
CA PRO A 130 -3.35 12.30 -2.91
C PRO A 130 -3.66 12.27 -1.40
N LYS A 131 -4.82 11.73 -0.96
CA LYS A 131 -5.10 11.54 0.48
C LYS A 131 -4.10 10.60 1.18
N TRP A 132 -3.58 9.58 0.50
CA TRP A 132 -2.51 8.72 1.04
C TRP A 132 -1.11 9.33 0.88
N HIS A 133 -0.93 10.29 -0.04
CA HIS A 133 0.26 11.13 -0.05
C HIS A 133 0.36 11.91 1.27
N GLY A 134 -0.78 12.43 1.74
CA GLY A 134 -0.91 13.01 3.08
C GLY A 134 -0.52 12.05 4.19
N PHE A 135 -0.89 10.76 4.14
CA PHE A 135 -0.44 9.78 5.15
C PHE A 135 1.09 9.59 5.16
N LYS A 136 1.75 9.63 3.99
CA LYS A 136 3.22 9.58 3.90
C LYS A 136 3.90 10.83 4.46
N GLU A 137 3.20 11.96 4.45
CA GLU A 137 3.67 13.25 4.99
C GLU A 137 3.29 13.44 6.48
N VAL A 138 2.19 12.84 6.95
CA VAL A 138 1.64 12.97 8.32
C VAL A 138 2.30 12.02 9.33
N ILE A 139 3.15 11.07 8.92
CA ILE A 139 4.11 10.41 9.83
C ILE A 139 5.26 11.39 10.16
N TRP A 140 4.92 12.54 10.71
CA TRP A 140 5.80 13.50 11.38
C TRP A 140 5.23 14.02 12.71
N GLU A 141 4.03 13.60 13.12
CA GLU A 141 3.51 13.84 14.48
C GLU A 141 2.68 12.65 14.96
N VAL A 142 3.34 11.57 15.37
CA VAL A 142 2.74 10.66 16.37
C VAL A 142 3.47 10.95 17.66
N ASN A 143 2.89 11.83 18.48
CA ASN A 143 3.28 12.01 19.86
C ASN A 143 3.20 10.66 20.56
N ILE A 144 4.37 10.12 20.93
CA ILE A 144 4.46 9.11 21.97
C ILE A 144 4.16 9.86 23.27
N GLN A 145 2.96 9.62 23.84
CA GLN A 145 2.69 9.93 25.24
C GLN A 145 3.31 8.83 26.12
#